data_AF-A0A971QRP5-F1
#
_entry.id   AF-A0A971QRP5-F1
#
_cell.length_a   1.000
_cell.length_b   1.000
_cell.length_c   1.000
_cell.angle_alpha   90.00
_cell.angle_beta   90.00
_cell.angle_gamma   90.00
#
_symmetry.space_group_name_H-M   'P 1'
#
loop_
_entity.id
_entity.type
_entity.pdbx_description
1 polymer ?
#
loop_
_entity_poly.entity_id
_entity_poly.type
_entity_poly.pdbx_seq_one_letter_code
_entity_poly.pdbx_strand_id
1 'polypeptide(L)'
;MKKKIVSLIPVLLLLFAGMFWMVACEEEEVYPRTRLFMPVLNEELSAEQNNILVNMARMKEAVSYKLEISRDTFKTIDYTVTVDTNYVVINKDLVGEELLWFTFYQVRATAYADDPAYNSKVSDLGSVRTQKFPSNMGAPTTFDVLDNQARVFWTPAGAAITRVKVFAIGDVRLTTPLLTFEVTPEEQAEGEKYLKGLTASTSYNIALYSNETLRGWEVYTTKPPLVSGDNVINLSGIESTTILADTLADVPAGAVILLEGGRSYTTGGYKFDKSLTIMSGYSFVPALPHIDCTSNFNISGGVRVDSIVFKNLSFSGAYDSRYVFNPSESTPFDVGKIHFEGCRISNLRGVARFRGPAPGMIQKFSMNNCVVDSIRDYAVVCTDTDNGVAVGDILLTNSTFSRCRYFLISRMQSNSVVIDHCTLSEVPAKDQIMFRWRGSAGNADITNGLTISNTIWGHAWDEANSGTYAFKAHNGGVSLAATTISVVNVYTTSLFLFAAGNELAGIPVGNYAGTGADLWVSPYGGMDFHFKDSAFPGKNDSGDPRWKP
;
A
#
# COMPACT_ATOMS: atom_id res chain seq x y z
N MET A 1 -82.67 64.80 -75.56
CA MET A 1 -81.95 64.07 -76.63
C MET A 1 -80.67 63.48 -76.08
N LYS A 2 -80.33 62.26 -76.56
CA LYS A 2 -79.10 61.46 -76.34
C LYS A 2 -79.11 60.46 -75.17
N LYS A 3 -79.57 59.25 -75.51
CA LYS A 3 -79.06 57.95 -74.99
C LYS A 3 -77.53 57.90 -75.15
N LYS A 4 -76.83 57.15 -74.27
CA LYS A 4 -75.84 56.10 -74.63
C LYS A 4 -75.33 55.37 -73.37
N ILE A 5 -75.66 54.07 -73.28
CA ILE A 5 -74.76 52.89 -73.35
C ILE A 5 -73.98 52.66 -72.05
N VAL A 6 -74.52 51.76 -71.22
CA VAL A 6 -73.81 51.12 -70.11
C VAL A 6 -73.01 49.96 -70.69
N SER A 7 -71.70 49.95 -70.44
CA SER A 7 -70.76 48.90 -70.84
C SER A 7 -71.11 47.56 -70.17
N LEU A 8 -71.18 46.48 -70.94
CA LEU A 8 -71.49 45.11 -70.48
C LEU A 8 -70.29 44.38 -69.83
N ILE A 9 -69.13 45.04 -69.71
CA ILE A 9 -67.88 44.44 -69.22
C ILE A 9 -67.79 44.29 -67.68
N PRO A 10 -68.39 45.15 -66.82
CA PRO A 10 -68.27 44.99 -65.36
C PRO A 10 -69.11 43.83 -64.82
N VAL A 11 -70.19 43.44 -65.51
CA VAL A 11 -71.15 42.43 -65.03
C VAL A 11 -70.64 41.01 -65.27
N LEU A 12 -69.82 40.79 -66.31
CA LEU A 12 -69.21 39.47 -66.57
C LEU A 12 -68.04 39.17 -65.61
N LEU A 13 -67.32 40.20 -65.16
CA LEU A 13 -66.23 40.08 -64.17
C LEU A 13 -66.74 39.84 -62.74
N LEU A 14 -67.94 40.34 -62.40
CA LEU A 14 -68.59 40.08 -61.11
C LEU A 14 -69.17 38.67 -61.00
N LEU A 15 -69.56 38.04 -62.13
CA LEU A 15 -70.01 36.64 -62.15
C LEU A 15 -68.85 35.63 -62.10
N PHE A 16 -67.64 36.00 -62.57
CA PHE A 16 -66.44 35.17 -62.40
C PHE A 16 -65.81 35.29 -61.00
N ALA A 17 -65.98 36.42 -60.31
CA ALA A 17 -65.49 36.61 -58.94
C ALA A 17 -66.38 35.94 -57.87
N GLY A 18 -67.66 35.73 -58.15
CA GLY A 18 -68.60 35.05 -57.24
C GLY A 18 -68.53 33.51 -57.24
N MET A 19 -67.82 32.91 -58.20
CA MET A 19 -67.71 31.45 -58.33
C MET A 19 -66.47 30.85 -57.63
N PHE A 20 -65.60 31.67 -57.04
CA PHE A 20 -64.38 31.22 -56.34
C PHE A 20 -64.49 31.26 -54.80
N TRP A 21 -65.67 31.50 -54.23
CA TRP A 21 -65.87 31.60 -52.78
C TRP A 21 -66.53 30.38 -52.13
N MET A 22 -66.57 29.25 -52.83
CA MET A 22 -67.03 27.99 -52.28
C MET A 22 -65.97 26.91 -52.53
N VAL A 23 -65.46 26.37 -51.42
CA VAL A 23 -64.52 25.24 -51.30
C VAL A 23 -63.03 25.59 -51.38
N ALA A 24 -62.49 26.01 -50.24
CA ALA A 24 -61.39 25.30 -49.60
C ALA A 24 -61.40 25.66 -48.10
N CYS A 25 -62.38 25.12 -47.37
CA CYS A 25 -62.14 24.82 -45.97
C CYS A 25 -61.07 23.73 -46.00
N GLU A 26 -59.83 24.02 -45.59
CA GLU A 26 -58.95 22.93 -45.17
C GLU A 26 -59.72 22.22 -44.05
N GLU A 27 -60.01 20.93 -44.25
CA GLU A 27 -60.38 20.09 -43.12
C GLU A 27 -59.23 20.24 -42.13
N GLU A 28 -59.50 20.83 -40.97
CA GLU A 28 -58.57 20.79 -39.84
C GLU A 28 -58.24 19.31 -39.66
N GLU A 29 -56.99 18.91 -39.94
CA GLU A 29 -56.58 17.51 -39.83
C GLU A 29 -56.83 17.08 -38.38
N VAL A 30 -57.93 16.36 -38.16
CA VAL A 30 -58.26 15.78 -36.86
C VAL A 30 -57.34 14.60 -36.68
N TYR A 31 -56.16 14.87 -36.13
CA TYR A 31 -55.23 13.81 -35.79
C TYR A 31 -55.86 12.93 -34.69
N PRO A 32 -55.84 11.60 -34.85
CA PRO A 32 -56.31 10.71 -33.81
C PRO A 32 -55.45 10.93 -32.56
N ARG A 33 -56.11 11.08 -31.41
CA ARG A 33 -55.42 11.26 -30.13
C ARG A 33 -54.42 10.12 -29.92
N THR A 34 -53.18 10.45 -29.63
CA THR A 34 -52.11 9.48 -29.37
C THR A 34 -51.75 9.44 -27.90
N ARG A 35 -50.98 8.43 -27.48
CA ARG A 35 -50.39 8.40 -26.14
C ARG A 35 -49.51 9.64 -25.90
N LEU A 36 -49.42 10.05 -24.64
CA LEU A 36 -48.46 11.06 -24.19
C LEU A 36 -47.03 10.61 -24.50
N PHE A 37 -46.17 11.59 -24.79
CA PHE A 37 -44.74 11.37 -24.87
C PHE A 37 -44.20 10.86 -23.53
N MET A 38 -43.13 10.08 -23.59
CA MET A 38 -42.40 9.67 -22.39
C MET A 38 -41.86 10.92 -21.69
N PRO A 39 -41.98 11.05 -20.37
CA PRO A 39 -41.38 12.17 -19.64
C PRO A 39 -39.89 12.30 -19.96
N VAL A 40 -39.44 13.51 -20.22
CA VAL A 40 -38.02 13.85 -20.41
C VAL A 40 -37.64 14.97 -19.46
N LEU A 41 -36.38 15.04 -19.08
CA LEU A 41 -35.88 16.08 -18.21
C LEU A 41 -35.57 17.36 -18.99
N ASN A 42 -35.91 18.52 -18.42
CA ASN A 42 -35.42 19.82 -18.90
C ASN A 42 -33.96 20.05 -18.48
N GLU A 43 -33.58 19.50 -17.32
CA GLU A 43 -32.25 19.55 -16.72
C GLU A 43 -31.94 18.19 -16.10
N GLU A 44 -30.68 17.78 -16.11
CA GLU A 44 -30.25 16.53 -15.46
C GLU A 44 -30.72 16.47 -14.00
N LEU A 45 -30.99 15.25 -13.50
CA LEU A 45 -31.34 15.05 -12.10
C LEU A 45 -30.26 15.67 -11.22
N SER A 46 -30.68 16.50 -10.27
CA SER A 46 -29.79 17.13 -9.32
C SER A 46 -30.26 16.86 -7.89
N ALA A 47 -29.35 17.06 -6.94
CA ALA A 47 -29.64 16.90 -5.52
C ALA A 47 -29.19 18.15 -4.76
N GLU A 48 -30.09 18.66 -3.94
CA GLU A 48 -29.80 19.66 -2.93
C GLU A 48 -29.95 18.99 -1.57
N GLN A 49 -28.87 18.97 -0.79
CA GLN A 49 -28.81 18.19 0.44
C GLN A 49 -29.12 16.70 0.15
N ASN A 50 -30.05 16.10 0.87
CA ASN A 50 -30.56 14.76 0.61
C ASN A 50 -31.85 14.74 -0.23
N ASN A 51 -32.29 15.86 -0.80
CA ASN A 51 -33.47 15.91 -1.64
C ASN A 51 -33.10 15.75 -3.12
N ILE A 52 -33.96 15.11 -3.90
CA ILE A 52 -33.77 14.93 -5.35
C ILE A 52 -34.71 15.87 -6.10
N LEU A 53 -34.17 16.63 -7.04
CA LEU A 53 -34.91 17.56 -7.87
C LEU A 53 -35.15 16.92 -9.24
N VAL A 54 -36.42 16.83 -9.63
CA VAL A 54 -36.86 16.26 -10.90
C VAL A 54 -37.60 17.32 -11.69
N ASN A 55 -36.96 17.87 -12.71
CA ASN A 55 -37.51 18.91 -13.58
C ASN A 55 -37.86 18.32 -14.95
N MET A 56 -39.09 17.82 -15.10
CA MET A 56 -39.58 17.23 -16.35
C MET A 56 -40.14 18.29 -17.30
N ALA A 57 -40.05 18.03 -18.61
CA ALA A 57 -40.74 18.83 -19.62
C ALA A 57 -42.26 18.80 -19.40
N ARG A 58 -42.89 19.97 -19.42
CA ARG A 58 -44.33 20.10 -19.18
C ARG A 58 -45.13 19.58 -20.38
N MET A 59 -46.01 18.61 -20.15
CA MET A 59 -46.98 18.14 -21.14
C MET A 59 -48.36 18.73 -20.86
N LYS A 60 -48.96 19.38 -21.86
CA LYS A 60 -50.25 20.07 -21.74
C LYS A 60 -51.40 19.12 -21.35
N GLU A 61 -51.34 17.88 -21.82
CA GLU A 61 -52.40 16.87 -21.66
C GLU A 61 -52.13 15.89 -20.51
N ALA A 62 -51.02 16.02 -19.78
CA ALA A 62 -50.75 15.20 -18.61
C ALA A 62 -51.49 15.76 -17.38
N VAL A 63 -52.30 14.91 -16.74
CA VAL A 63 -53.03 15.25 -15.51
C VAL A 63 -52.21 14.96 -14.24
N SER A 64 -51.30 13.99 -14.30
CA SER A 64 -50.38 13.66 -13.22
C SER A 64 -49.19 12.84 -13.72
N TYR A 65 -48.19 12.65 -12.87
CA TYR A 65 -47.01 11.84 -13.10
C TYR A 65 -46.85 10.86 -11.96
N LYS A 66 -46.64 9.58 -12.29
CA LYS A 66 -46.14 8.58 -11.34
C LYS A 66 -44.63 8.52 -11.43
N LEU A 67 -43.95 8.80 -10.34
CA LEU A 67 -42.50 8.61 -10.21
C LEU A 67 -42.22 7.38 -9.36
N GLU A 68 -41.29 6.56 -9.82
CA GLU A 68 -40.75 5.42 -9.09
C GLU A 68 -39.26 5.70 -8.83
N ILE A 69 -38.84 5.52 -7.59
CA ILE A 69 -37.48 5.79 -7.12
C ILE A 69 -36.85 4.47 -6.68
N SER A 70 -35.61 4.23 -7.08
CA SER A 70 -34.88 3.00 -6.74
C SER A 70 -33.41 3.29 -6.44
N ARG A 71 -32.79 2.45 -5.63
CA ARG A 71 -31.33 2.43 -5.39
C ARG A 71 -30.62 1.26 -6.04
N ASP A 72 -31.34 0.38 -6.74
CA ASP A 72 -30.83 -0.91 -7.24
C ASP A 72 -31.19 -1.19 -8.70
N THR A 73 -31.40 -0.13 -9.49
CA THR A 73 -31.79 -0.18 -10.90
C THR A 73 -33.16 -0.84 -11.09
N PHE A 74 -34.11 -0.45 -10.25
CA PHE A 74 -35.51 -0.88 -10.26
C PHE A 74 -35.72 -2.39 -10.11
N LYS A 75 -34.78 -3.11 -9.47
CA LYS A 75 -35.07 -4.45 -8.95
C LYS A 75 -36.05 -4.35 -7.79
N THR A 76 -35.89 -3.31 -6.97
CA THR A 76 -36.84 -2.86 -5.98
C THR A 76 -37.20 -1.40 -6.22
N ILE A 77 -38.42 -1.02 -5.84
CA ILE A 77 -38.89 0.35 -5.85
C ILE A 77 -38.96 0.80 -4.40
N ASP A 78 -38.08 1.73 -4.03
CA ASP A 78 -38.02 2.28 -2.67
C ASP A 78 -39.23 3.17 -2.41
N TYR A 79 -39.58 4.02 -3.38
CA TYR A 79 -40.69 4.96 -3.27
C TYR A 79 -41.49 5.01 -4.56
N THR A 80 -42.81 5.11 -4.43
CA THR A 80 -43.71 5.43 -5.54
C THR A 80 -44.55 6.63 -5.15
N VAL A 81 -44.49 7.70 -5.94
CA VAL A 81 -45.22 8.94 -5.68
C VAL A 81 -46.02 9.34 -6.92
N THR A 82 -47.20 9.92 -6.70
CA THR A 82 -48.01 10.50 -7.77
C THR A 82 -48.17 11.99 -7.51
N VAL A 83 -47.82 12.81 -8.49
CA VAL A 83 -47.82 14.28 -8.40
C VAL A 83 -48.52 14.90 -9.61
N ASP A 84 -49.09 16.08 -9.46
CA ASP A 84 -49.79 16.84 -10.52
C ASP A 84 -48.90 17.91 -11.20
N THR A 85 -47.64 18.00 -10.78
CA THR A 85 -46.63 18.95 -11.28
C THR A 85 -45.51 18.25 -12.03
N ASN A 86 -44.92 18.94 -13.00
CA ASN A 86 -43.74 18.48 -13.75
C ASN A 86 -42.41 18.79 -13.04
N TYR A 87 -42.43 19.63 -12.00
CA TYR A 87 -41.29 19.91 -11.13
C TYR A 87 -41.53 19.31 -9.76
N VAL A 88 -40.73 18.31 -9.39
CA VAL A 88 -40.91 17.51 -8.17
C VAL A 88 -39.65 17.58 -7.32
N VAL A 89 -39.82 17.91 -6.04
CA VAL A 89 -38.77 17.76 -5.04
C VAL A 89 -39.08 16.51 -4.22
N ILE A 90 -38.32 15.45 -4.45
CA ILE A 90 -38.45 14.21 -3.69
C ILE A 90 -37.71 14.42 -2.37
N ASN A 91 -38.48 14.54 -1.30
CA ASN A 91 -38.04 14.83 0.06
C ASN A 91 -38.86 14.04 1.09
N LYS A 92 -38.55 14.24 2.38
CA LYS A 92 -39.24 13.58 3.50
C LYS A 92 -40.76 13.74 3.47
N ASP A 93 -41.25 14.93 3.19
CA ASP A 93 -42.69 15.20 3.21
C ASP A 93 -43.42 14.45 2.10
N LEU A 94 -42.76 14.28 0.94
CA LEU A 94 -43.33 13.57 -0.19
C LEU A 94 -43.30 12.05 -0.02
N VAL A 95 -42.20 11.49 0.52
CA VAL A 95 -41.99 10.03 0.60
C VAL A 95 -42.21 9.44 2.00
N GLY A 96 -42.48 10.26 3.00
CA GLY A 96 -42.76 9.86 4.39
C GLY A 96 -41.53 9.66 5.28
N GLU A 97 -40.32 9.66 4.71
CA GLU A 97 -39.06 9.52 5.46
C GLU A 97 -37.90 10.23 4.77
N GLU A 98 -36.84 10.53 5.51
CA GLU A 98 -35.65 11.15 4.94
C GLU A 98 -34.94 10.20 3.99
N LEU A 99 -34.65 10.71 2.79
CA LEU A 99 -33.73 10.07 1.86
C LEU A 99 -32.34 9.98 2.50
N LEU A 100 -31.62 8.91 2.15
CA LEU A 100 -30.29 8.68 2.67
C LEU A 100 -29.31 9.69 2.06
N TRP A 101 -28.38 10.15 2.89
CA TRP A 101 -27.26 10.96 2.46
C TRP A 101 -26.24 10.14 1.68
N PHE A 102 -25.49 10.80 0.80
CA PHE A 102 -24.41 10.24 -0.01
C PHE A 102 -24.76 8.96 -0.80
N THR A 103 -26.03 8.81 -1.18
CA THR A 103 -26.61 7.60 -1.75
C THR A 103 -27.04 7.85 -3.19
N PHE A 104 -26.78 6.88 -4.08
CA PHE A 104 -27.27 6.91 -5.45
C PHE A 104 -28.73 6.50 -5.51
N TYR A 105 -29.53 7.31 -6.18
CA TYR A 105 -30.91 7.05 -6.50
C TYR A 105 -31.12 7.15 -8.01
N GLN A 106 -32.04 6.34 -8.52
CA GLN A 106 -32.52 6.35 -9.89
C GLN A 106 -34.00 6.70 -9.88
N VAL A 107 -34.42 7.47 -10.88
CA VAL A 107 -35.82 7.92 -11.00
C VAL A 107 -36.34 7.53 -12.36
N ARG A 108 -37.55 6.98 -12.42
CA ARG A 108 -38.31 6.80 -13.65
C ARG A 108 -39.71 7.37 -13.49
N ALA A 109 -40.31 7.81 -14.59
CA ALA A 109 -41.60 8.46 -14.57
C ALA A 109 -42.54 7.93 -15.65
N THR A 110 -43.85 7.95 -15.34
CA THR A 110 -44.94 7.73 -16.29
C THR A 110 -45.88 8.93 -16.21
N ALA A 111 -46.22 9.53 -17.34
CA ALA A 111 -47.25 10.57 -17.40
C ALA A 111 -48.63 9.95 -17.62
N TYR A 112 -49.58 10.39 -16.81
CA TYR A 112 -50.98 9.99 -16.90
C TYR A 112 -51.80 11.07 -17.61
N ALA A 113 -52.61 10.63 -18.57
CA ALA A 113 -53.64 11.44 -19.21
C ALA A 113 -54.96 11.34 -18.42
N ASP A 114 -55.96 12.11 -18.83
CA ASP A 114 -57.34 11.99 -18.33
C ASP A 114 -57.98 10.62 -18.65
N ASP A 115 -57.54 9.96 -19.72
CA ASP A 115 -57.90 8.59 -20.08
C ASP A 115 -56.66 7.67 -20.10
N PRO A 116 -56.64 6.58 -19.30
CA PRO A 116 -55.51 5.66 -19.21
C PRO A 116 -55.01 5.06 -20.53
N ALA A 117 -55.85 4.99 -21.57
CA ALA A 117 -55.46 4.50 -22.89
C ALA A 117 -54.34 5.36 -23.53
N TYR A 118 -54.26 6.63 -23.13
CA TYR A 118 -53.31 7.62 -23.65
C TYR A 118 -52.14 7.88 -22.69
N ASN A 119 -51.99 7.11 -21.62
CA ASN A 119 -50.82 7.21 -20.75
C ASN A 119 -49.51 6.98 -21.52
N SER A 120 -48.45 7.67 -21.09
CA SER A 120 -47.12 7.48 -21.67
C SER A 120 -46.60 6.08 -21.36
N LYS A 121 -45.53 5.68 -22.06
CA LYS A 121 -44.65 4.61 -21.56
C LYS A 121 -43.81 5.13 -20.38
N VAL A 122 -43.25 4.20 -19.60
CA VAL A 122 -42.26 4.50 -18.56
C VAL A 122 -41.02 5.10 -19.22
N SER A 123 -40.47 6.14 -18.60
CA SER A 123 -39.23 6.79 -19.00
C SER A 123 -38.21 6.74 -17.86
N ASP A 124 -37.01 6.24 -18.13
CA ASP A 124 -35.90 6.28 -17.17
C ASP A 124 -35.25 7.66 -17.23
N LEU A 125 -35.29 8.39 -16.12
CA LEU A 125 -34.80 9.77 -16.03
C LEU A 125 -33.33 9.85 -15.61
N GLY A 126 -32.70 8.70 -15.35
CA GLY A 126 -31.28 8.60 -14.97
C GLY A 126 -31.08 8.45 -13.46
N SER A 127 -29.88 8.81 -13.00
CA SER A 127 -29.43 8.64 -11.61
C SER A 127 -28.81 9.90 -11.04
N VAL A 128 -28.94 10.10 -9.73
CA VAL A 128 -28.35 11.21 -8.99
C VAL A 128 -27.82 10.71 -7.64
N ARG A 129 -26.78 11.36 -7.12
CA ARG A 129 -26.28 11.09 -5.77
C ARG A 129 -26.66 12.23 -4.83
N THR A 130 -27.29 11.91 -3.71
CA THR A 130 -27.51 12.89 -2.64
C THR A 130 -26.16 13.38 -2.09
N GLN A 131 -26.14 14.60 -1.54
CA GLN A 131 -24.93 15.18 -0.98
C GLN A 131 -24.47 14.41 0.26
N LYS A 132 -23.24 14.65 0.72
CA LYS A 132 -22.76 14.10 2.00
C LYS A 132 -22.89 15.18 3.07
N PHE A 133 -23.74 14.95 4.06
CA PHE A 133 -23.87 15.81 5.23
C PHE A 133 -24.39 15.01 6.42
N PRO A 134 -23.97 15.32 7.66
CA PRO A 134 -22.84 16.17 8.01
C PRO A 134 -21.50 15.46 7.69
N SER A 135 -20.40 16.21 7.52
CA SER A 135 -19.13 15.69 6.96
C SER A 135 -17.87 16.14 7.72
N ASN A 136 -17.94 16.30 9.05
CA ASN A 136 -16.78 16.74 9.85
C ASN A 136 -15.70 15.65 10.03
N MET A 137 -15.99 14.40 9.66
CA MET A 137 -15.09 13.27 9.78
C MET A 137 -14.21 13.15 8.53
N GLY A 138 -12.91 12.90 8.73
CA GLY A 138 -12.00 12.61 7.63
C GLY A 138 -12.14 11.18 7.12
N ALA A 139 -11.97 10.98 5.81
CA ALA A 139 -11.98 9.66 5.20
C ALA A 139 -10.72 8.86 5.60
N PRO A 140 -10.85 7.58 6.00
CA PRO A 140 -9.72 6.79 6.44
C PRO A 140 -8.71 6.50 5.32
N THR A 141 -7.44 6.51 5.67
CA THR A 141 -6.34 6.03 4.84
C THR A 141 -5.90 4.63 5.26
N THR A 142 -4.94 4.03 4.54
CA THR A 142 -4.41 2.70 4.83
C THR A 142 -3.80 2.58 6.24
N PHE A 143 -3.32 3.68 6.83
CA PHE A 143 -2.75 3.69 8.17
C PHE A 143 -3.78 3.99 9.25
N ASP A 144 -5.01 4.37 8.91
CA ASP A 144 -6.06 4.64 9.90
C ASP A 144 -6.84 3.38 10.28
N VAL A 145 -6.51 2.23 9.71
CA VAL A 145 -7.23 0.97 9.94
C VAL A 145 -6.27 -0.20 10.12
N LEU A 146 -6.48 -0.95 11.20
CA LEU A 146 -5.81 -2.20 11.52
C LEU A 146 -6.81 -3.37 11.40
N ASP A 147 -6.47 -4.55 11.89
CA ASP A 147 -7.37 -5.72 11.90
C ASP A 147 -8.47 -5.60 12.94
N ASN A 148 -8.18 -5.07 14.13
CA ASN A 148 -9.16 -4.97 15.23
C ASN A 148 -9.36 -3.55 15.76
N GLN A 149 -8.76 -2.56 15.08
CA GLN A 149 -8.71 -1.18 15.52
C GLN A 149 -8.82 -0.21 14.34
N ALA A 150 -9.27 1.01 14.64
CA ALA A 150 -9.34 2.10 13.68
C ALA A 150 -9.02 3.45 14.35
N ARG A 151 -8.34 4.34 13.63
CA ARG A 151 -8.16 5.74 14.00
C ARG A 151 -9.22 6.56 13.28
N VAL A 152 -10.02 7.24 14.07
CA VAL A 152 -11.02 8.19 13.60
C VAL A 152 -10.47 9.58 13.83
N PHE A 153 -10.58 10.46 12.84
CA PHE A 153 -10.12 11.83 12.95
C PHE A 153 -11.10 12.82 12.34
N TRP A 154 -11.09 14.04 12.86
CA TRP A 154 -11.98 15.13 12.48
C TRP A 154 -11.30 16.48 12.66
N THR A 155 -11.92 17.53 12.12
CA THR A 155 -11.49 18.90 12.41
C THR A 155 -12.22 19.39 13.67
N PRO A 156 -11.51 19.79 14.75
CA PRO A 156 -12.13 20.34 15.96
C PRO A 156 -12.77 21.72 15.72
N ALA A 157 -13.90 21.76 15.02
CA ALA A 157 -14.65 22.97 14.72
C ALA A 157 -16.12 22.84 15.13
N GLY A 158 -16.70 23.93 15.63
CA GLY A 158 -18.09 23.96 16.09
C GLY A 158 -18.28 23.28 17.44
N ALA A 159 -19.39 22.55 17.60
CA ALA A 159 -19.68 21.83 18.83
C ALA A 159 -18.71 20.65 19.02
N ALA A 160 -18.20 20.47 20.24
CA ALA A 160 -17.30 19.37 20.58
C ALA A 160 -17.88 18.01 20.21
N ILE A 161 -17.06 17.12 19.69
CA ILE A 161 -17.41 15.71 19.53
C ILE A 161 -17.31 15.09 20.92
N THR A 162 -18.39 14.44 21.35
CA THR A 162 -18.46 13.78 22.66
C THR A 162 -18.46 12.27 22.52
N ARG A 163 -18.87 11.73 21.36
CA ARG A 163 -18.98 10.29 21.12
C ARG A 163 -18.59 9.89 19.71
N VAL A 164 -18.00 8.71 19.59
CA VAL A 164 -17.84 7.96 18.34
C VAL A 164 -18.63 6.66 18.46
N LYS A 165 -19.52 6.39 17.49
CA LYS A 165 -20.36 5.20 17.47
C LYS A 165 -20.03 4.36 16.23
N VAL A 166 -20.00 3.04 16.39
CA VAL A 166 -19.72 2.06 15.32
C VAL A 166 -21.00 1.28 15.03
N PHE A 167 -21.33 1.12 13.75
CA PHE A 167 -22.54 0.47 13.28
C PHE A 167 -22.19 -0.61 12.24
N ALA A 168 -23.06 -1.60 12.12
CA ALA A 168 -22.97 -2.56 11.01
C ALA A 168 -23.04 -1.81 9.67
N ILE A 169 -22.32 -2.30 8.65
CA ILE A 169 -22.34 -1.65 7.33
C ILE A 169 -23.75 -1.53 6.72
N GLY A 170 -24.64 -2.47 7.06
CA GLY A 170 -26.05 -2.44 6.63
C GLY A 170 -26.94 -1.45 7.37
N ASP A 171 -26.51 -0.94 8.54
CA ASP A 171 -27.26 0.11 9.27
C ASP A 171 -26.93 1.49 8.71
N VAL A 172 -27.42 1.74 7.51
CA VAL A 172 -27.21 3.00 6.76
C VAL A 172 -27.89 4.21 7.40
N ARG A 173 -28.79 3.99 8.38
CA ARG A 173 -29.46 5.07 9.13
C ARG A 173 -28.79 5.35 10.49
N LEU A 174 -27.75 4.58 10.86
CA LEU A 174 -26.95 4.79 12.07
C LEU A 174 -27.81 4.78 13.35
N THR A 175 -28.67 3.78 13.48
CA THR A 175 -29.68 3.71 14.54
C THR A 175 -29.34 2.76 15.68
N THR A 176 -28.59 1.70 15.39
CA THR A 176 -28.31 0.60 16.32
C THR A 176 -26.80 0.43 16.48
N PRO A 177 -26.16 1.18 17.40
CA PRO A 177 -24.72 1.14 17.57
C PRO A 177 -24.27 -0.22 18.12
N LEU A 178 -23.26 -0.81 17.47
CA LEU A 178 -22.56 -2.00 17.94
C LEU A 178 -21.60 -1.67 19.09
N LEU A 179 -20.90 -0.54 18.97
CA LEU A 179 -19.95 -0.02 19.97
C LEU A 179 -20.13 1.49 20.10
N THR A 180 -19.91 2.02 21.31
CA THR A 180 -19.91 3.45 21.60
C THR A 180 -18.69 3.80 22.44
N PHE A 181 -18.00 4.86 22.04
CA PHE A 181 -16.82 5.36 22.74
C PHE A 181 -17.01 6.83 23.09
N GLU A 182 -16.83 7.19 24.35
CA GLU A 182 -16.79 8.59 24.79
C GLU A 182 -15.46 9.23 24.35
N VAL A 183 -15.51 10.50 23.96
CA VAL A 183 -14.35 11.31 23.55
C VAL A 183 -13.91 12.16 24.75
N THR A 184 -12.63 12.05 25.14
CA THR A 184 -12.08 12.89 26.22
C THR A 184 -11.77 14.31 25.72
N PRO A 185 -11.62 15.30 26.61
CA PRO A 185 -11.22 16.65 26.21
C PRO A 185 -9.91 16.70 25.42
N GLU A 186 -8.95 15.83 25.76
CA GLU A 186 -7.67 15.71 25.08
C GLU A 186 -7.84 15.17 23.65
N GLU A 187 -8.57 14.07 23.50
CA GLU A 187 -8.91 13.49 22.18
C GLU A 187 -9.67 14.50 21.29
N GLN A 188 -10.59 15.27 21.89
CA GLN A 188 -11.31 16.34 21.17
C GLN A 188 -10.38 17.48 20.73
N ALA A 189 -9.39 17.83 21.55
CA ALA A 189 -8.41 18.85 21.21
C ALA A 189 -7.46 18.38 20.09
N GLU A 190 -7.05 17.11 20.12
CA GLU A 190 -6.24 16.48 19.08
C GLU A 190 -7.04 16.25 17.79
N GLY A 191 -8.36 16.09 17.89
CA GLY A 191 -9.23 15.81 16.76
C GLY A 191 -9.17 14.36 16.30
N GLU A 192 -8.82 13.44 17.19
CA GLU A 192 -8.73 12.02 16.86
C GLU A 192 -9.10 11.09 18.01
N LYS A 193 -9.44 9.86 17.65
CA LYS A 193 -9.73 8.78 18.59
C LYS A 193 -9.38 7.42 18.03
N TYR A 194 -8.78 6.57 18.84
CA TYR A 194 -8.48 5.18 18.51
C TYR A 194 -9.58 4.25 19.04
N LEU A 195 -10.24 3.56 18.13
CA LEU A 195 -11.28 2.59 18.42
C LEU A 195 -10.67 1.20 18.50
N LYS A 196 -11.04 0.43 19.53
CA LYS A 196 -10.60 -0.95 19.75
C LYS A 196 -11.77 -1.92 19.80
N GLY A 197 -11.51 -3.21 19.59
CA GLY A 197 -12.54 -4.26 19.66
C GLY A 197 -13.35 -4.43 18.38
N LEU A 198 -12.85 -3.94 17.24
CA LEU A 198 -13.43 -4.23 15.93
C LEU A 198 -13.10 -5.67 15.52
N THR A 199 -13.95 -6.25 14.67
CA THR A 199 -13.71 -7.56 14.05
C THR A 199 -12.89 -7.39 12.79
N ALA A 200 -11.92 -8.27 12.54
CA ALA A 200 -11.10 -8.27 11.34
C ALA A 200 -11.92 -8.55 10.07
N SER A 201 -11.41 -8.10 8.92
CA SER A 201 -12.07 -8.23 7.60
C SER A 201 -13.54 -7.78 7.57
N THR A 202 -13.89 -6.75 8.35
CA THR A 202 -15.27 -6.29 8.53
C THR A 202 -15.41 -4.82 8.18
N SER A 203 -16.45 -4.49 7.40
CA SER A 203 -16.82 -3.11 7.09
C SER A 203 -17.83 -2.58 8.13
N TYR A 204 -17.64 -1.32 8.51
CA TYR A 204 -18.47 -0.60 9.47
C TYR A 204 -18.83 0.78 8.95
N ASN A 205 -20.00 1.29 9.35
CA ASN A 205 -20.23 2.73 9.36
C ASN A 205 -19.76 3.26 10.73
N ILE A 206 -18.89 4.26 10.72
CA ILE A 206 -18.40 4.90 11.95
C ILE A 206 -18.79 6.37 11.91
N ALA A 207 -19.37 6.86 13.01
CA ALA A 207 -19.98 8.18 13.05
C ALA A 207 -19.64 8.97 14.32
N LEU A 208 -19.50 10.29 14.15
CA LEU A 208 -19.18 11.28 15.17
C LEU A 208 -20.46 11.95 15.67
N TYR A 209 -20.53 12.17 16.99
CA TYR A 209 -21.67 12.84 17.62
C TYR A 209 -21.22 13.94 18.58
N SER A 210 -21.93 15.07 18.57
CA SER A 210 -21.98 16.03 19.67
C SER A 210 -23.24 15.77 20.48
N ASN A 211 -23.10 15.15 21.64
CA ASN A 211 -24.19 14.54 22.38
C ASN A 211 -24.97 13.54 21.50
N GLU A 212 -26.19 13.89 21.07
CA GLU A 212 -27.00 13.07 20.17
C GLU A 212 -27.03 13.60 18.72
N THR A 213 -26.39 14.74 18.44
CA THR A 213 -26.37 15.32 17.09
C THR A 213 -25.25 14.69 16.27
N LEU A 214 -25.59 14.05 15.15
CA LEU A 214 -24.63 13.54 14.17
C LEU A 214 -23.78 14.68 13.60
N ARG A 215 -22.47 14.47 13.45
CA ARG A 215 -21.50 15.47 12.95
C ARG A 215 -20.67 15.01 11.76
N GLY A 216 -20.60 13.72 11.51
CA GLY A 216 -19.85 13.15 10.40
C GLY A 216 -19.90 11.64 10.44
N TRP A 217 -19.69 10.99 9.31
CA TRP A 217 -19.59 9.55 9.23
C TRP A 217 -18.76 9.12 8.03
N GLU A 218 -18.11 7.97 8.18
CA GLU A 218 -17.30 7.34 7.15
C GLU A 218 -17.38 5.82 7.22
N VAL A 219 -17.06 5.18 6.10
CA VAL A 219 -16.96 3.72 6.00
C VAL A 219 -15.53 3.30 6.30
N TYR A 220 -15.38 2.40 7.26
CA TYR A 220 -14.11 1.80 7.65
C TYR A 220 -14.15 0.31 7.33
N THR A 221 -13.09 -0.24 6.75
CA THR A 221 -12.97 -1.69 6.52
C THR A 221 -11.70 -2.19 7.18
N THR A 222 -11.85 -3.00 8.22
CA THR A 222 -10.71 -3.57 8.95
C THR A 222 -9.92 -4.53 8.09
N LYS A 223 -8.62 -4.61 8.37
CA LYS A 223 -7.71 -5.52 7.68
C LYS A 223 -7.98 -6.98 8.06
N PRO A 224 -7.60 -7.94 7.22
CA PRO A 224 -7.53 -9.32 7.65
C PRO A 224 -6.53 -9.47 8.80
N PRO A 225 -6.71 -10.46 9.69
CA PRO A 225 -5.73 -10.75 10.74
C PRO A 225 -4.36 -10.96 10.10
N LEU A 226 -3.33 -10.28 10.63
CA LEU A 226 -1.99 -10.38 10.06
C LEU A 226 -1.42 -11.80 10.23
N VAL A 227 -1.60 -12.36 11.43
CA VAL A 227 -1.25 -13.72 11.80
C VAL A 227 -2.22 -14.14 12.90
N SER A 228 -2.63 -15.40 12.90
CA SER A 228 -3.59 -15.95 13.88
C SER A 228 -3.09 -17.26 14.46
N GLY A 229 -3.43 -17.52 15.71
CA GLY A 229 -3.15 -18.78 16.42
C GLY A 229 -2.54 -18.56 17.80
N ASP A 230 -2.57 -19.60 18.62
CA ASP A 230 -2.20 -19.53 20.04
C ASP A 230 -0.71 -19.24 20.28
N ASN A 231 0.12 -19.38 19.25
CA ASN A 231 1.56 -19.10 19.29
C ASN A 231 1.92 -17.67 18.83
N VAL A 232 0.92 -16.80 18.61
CA VAL A 232 1.14 -15.38 18.25
C VAL A 232 1.14 -14.52 19.51
N ILE A 233 2.26 -13.87 19.78
CA ILE A 233 2.44 -12.97 20.92
C ILE A 233 2.47 -11.54 20.40
N ASN A 234 1.40 -10.79 20.65
CA ASN A 234 1.29 -9.41 20.20
C ASN A 234 1.74 -8.44 21.30
N LEU A 235 2.85 -7.74 21.06
CA LEU A 235 3.41 -6.75 21.99
C LEU A 235 3.01 -5.31 21.64
N SER A 236 2.07 -5.13 20.72
CA SER A 236 1.57 -3.79 20.33
C SER A 236 0.76 -3.17 21.47
N GLY A 237 0.86 -1.86 21.63
CA GLY A 237 0.21 -1.08 22.69
C GLY A 237 0.91 -1.14 24.05
N ILE A 238 2.04 -1.87 24.18
CA ILE A 238 2.82 -1.94 25.42
C ILE A 238 3.96 -0.92 25.38
N GLU A 239 3.91 0.06 26.28
CA GLU A 239 4.94 1.11 26.42
C GLU A 239 6.17 0.58 27.18
N SER A 240 7.06 -0.15 26.50
CA SER A 240 8.36 -0.54 27.05
C SER A 240 9.34 -0.89 25.95
N THR A 241 10.58 -0.40 26.07
CA THR A 241 11.67 -0.74 25.14
C THR A 241 12.27 -2.12 25.41
N THR A 242 12.08 -2.68 26.61
CA THR A 242 12.61 -4.00 26.98
C THR A 242 11.60 -5.13 26.77
N ILE A 243 10.34 -4.83 26.49
CA ILE A 243 9.27 -5.85 26.45
C ILE A 243 9.57 -7.02 25.51
N LEU A 244 10.21 -6.76 24.38
CA LEU A 244 10.68 -7.83 23.48
C LEU A 244 11.64 -8.75 24.22
N ALA A 245 12.72 -8.20 24.77
CA ALA A 245 13.73 -8.96 25.50
C ALA A 245 13.15 -9.74 26.68
N ASP A 246 12.29 -9.10 27.47
CA ASP A 246 11.66 -9.67 28.65
C ASP A 246 10.73 -10.86 28.30
N THR A 247 10.16 -10.84 27.09
CA THR A 247 9.20 -11.86 26.63
C THR A 247 9.89 -13.09 26.02
N LEU A 248 11.04 -12.92 25.35
CA LEU A 248 11.64 -13.96 24.50
C LEU A 248 11.99 -15.28 25.23
N ALA A 249 12.27 -15.24 26.52
CA ALA A 249 12.58 -16.44 27.30
C ALA A 249 11.34 -17.36 27.49
N ASP A 250 10.17 -16.74 27.70
CA ASP A 250 8.97 -17.42 28.17
C ASP A 250 8.06 -17.93 27.05
N VAL A 251 8.32 -17.53 25.80
CA VAL A 251 7.50 -17.94 24.65
C VAL A 251 7.81 -19.37 24.20
N PRO A 252 6.81 -20.09 23.66
CA PRO A 252 7.00 -21.43 23.13
C PRO A 252 7.86 -21.43 21.86
N ALA A 253 8.49 -22.57 21.56
CA ALA A 253 9.20 -22.75 20.30
C ALA A 253 8.23 -22.60 19.11
N GLY A 254 8.67 -21.88 18.08
CA GLY A 254 7.86 -21.56 16.90
C GLY A 254 6.94 -20.35 17.08
N ALA A 255 7.04 -19.61 18.19
CA ALA A 255 6.22 -18.41 18.40
C ALA A 255 6.48 -17.32 17.35
N VAL A 256 5.43 -16.55 17.07
CA VAL A 256 5.47 -15.34 16.23
C VAL A 256 5.25 -14.13 17.14
N ILE A 257 6.24 -13.24 17.22
CA ILE A 257 6.19 -12.03 18.03
C ILE A 257 5.86 -10.84 17.12
N LEU A 258 4.76 -10.14 17.42
CA LEU A 258 4.36 -8.92 16.69
C LEU A 258 4.79 -7.68 17.47
N LEU A 259 5.52 -6.80 16.76
CA LEU A 259 6.01 -5.52 17.28
C LEU A 259 5.27 -4.36 16.60
N GLU A 260 4.94 -3.32 17.35
CA GLU A 260 4.25 -2.16 16.80
C GLU A 260 5.22 -1.29 15.99
N GLY A 261 4.78 -0.93 14.77
CA GLY A 261 5.52 -0.01 13.90
C GLY A 261 5.72 1.36 14.56
N GLY A 262 6.92 1.93 14.42
CA GLY A 262 7.29 3.22 15.01
C GLY A 262 7.77 3.15 16.47
N ARG A 263 7.70 1.98 17.12
CA ARG A 263 8.24 1.78 18.47
C ARG A 263 9.67 1.27 18.46
N SER A 264 10.38 1.51 19.56
CA SER A 264 11.73 1.00 19.81
C SER A 264 11.71 -0.14 20.81
N TYR A 265 12.49 -1.18 20.53
CA TYR A 265 12.69 -2.38 21.31
C TYR A 265 14.19 -2.66 21.43
N THR A 266 14.62 -3.41 22.42
CA THR A 266 16.02 -3.84 22.55
C THR A 266 16.16 -5.35 22.38
N THR A 267 17.34 -5.80 21.97
CA THR A 267 17.66 -7.23 21.86
C THR A 267 17.80 -7.93 23.22
N GLY A 268 18.11 -7.19 24.29
CA GLY A 268 18.36 -7.69 25.64
C GLY A 268 19.48 -8.73 25.78
N GLY A 269 20.32 -8.90 24.75
CA GLY A 269 21.36 -9.92 24.74
C GLY A 269 20.82 -11.35 24.55
N TYR A 270 19.55 -11.50 24.18
CA TYR A 270 18.86 -12.79 24.15
C TYR A 270 19.64 -13.84 23.36
N LYS A 271 19.74 -15.04 23.93
CA LYS A 271 20.35 -16.21 23.31
C LYS A 271 19.27 -17.11 22.77
N PHE A 272 19.13 -17.16 21.44
CA PHE A 272 18.18 -18.07 20.81
C PHE A 272 18.53 -19.52 21.16
N ASP A 273 17.55 -20.21 21.74
CA ASP A 273 17.56 -21.63 22.07
C ASP A 273 16.42 -22.41 21.39
N LYS A 274 15.52 -21.69 20.70
CA LYS A 274 14.34 -22.20 20.02
C LYS A 274 14.04 -21.40 18.75
N SER A 275 13.22 -21.97 17.87
CA SER A 275 12.76 -21.27 16.66
C SER A 275 11.83 -20.12 17.01
N LEU A 276 11.99 -18.96 16.38
CA LEU A 276 11.15 -17.78 16.59
C LEU A 276 11.02 -16.96 15.30
N THR A 277 9.86 -16.33 15.12
CA THR A 277 9.66 -15.25 14.15
C THR A 277 9.38 -13.96 14.90
N ILE A 278 10.12 -12.90 14.62
CA ILE A 278 9.86 -11.55 15.14
C ILE A 278 9.52 -10.67 13.94
N MET A 279 8.38 -9.99 13.97
CA MET A 279 7.93 -9.21 12.83
C MET A 279 7.11 -7.98 13.22
N SER A 280 7.01 -7.03 12.28
CA SER A 280 6.07 -5.92 12.44
C SER A 280 4.64 -6.42 12.47
N GLY A 281 3.88 -5.98 13.48
CA GLY A 281 2.42 -5.94 13.48
C GLY A 281 1.89 -4.79 12.61
N TYR A 282 0.57 -4.70 12.52
CA TYR A 282 -0.06 -3.49 11.98
C TYR A 282 0.18 -2.29 12.91
N SER A 283 0.34 -1.11 12.33
CA SER A 283 0.52 0.15 13.06
C SER A 283 -0.23 1.29 12.37
N PHE A 284 -0.57 2.31 13.17
CA PHE A 284 -1.16 3.55 12.70
C PHE A 284 -0.13 4.51 12.07
N VAL A 285 1.15 4.16 12.12
CA VAL A 285 2.23 4.96 11.52
C VAL A 285 2.97 4.18 10.43
N PRO A 286 3.45 4.87 9.36
CA PRO A 286 4.22 4.26 8.28
C PRO A 286 5.69 4.03 8.65
N ALA A 287 5.95 3.44 9.82
CA ALA A 287 7.29 3.20 10.35
C ALA A 287 7.48 1.74 10.76
N LEU A 288 8.67 1.19 10.51
CA LEU A 288 9.02 -0.15 10.99
C LEU A 288 9.26 -0.11 12.51
N PRO A 289 8.99 -1.20 13.24
CA PRO A 289 9.51 -1.35 14.59
C PRO A 289 11.04 -1.29 14.56
N HIS A 290 11.62 -0.62 15.53
CA HIS A 290 13.06 -0.47 15.67
C HIS A 290 13.61 -1.39 16.74
N ILE A 291 14.59 -2.23 16.40
CA ILE A 291 15.36 -3.02 17.35
C ILE A 291 16.72 -2.37 17.53
N ASP A 292 16.90 -1.74 18.68
CA ASP A 292 18.16 -1.22 19.15
C ASP A 292 19.06 -2.35 19.64
N CYS A 293 20.18 -2.52 18.93
CA CYS A 293 21.23 -3.47 19.20
C CYS A 293 22.26 -2.93 20.20
N THR A 294 21.83 -2.22 21.26
CA THR A 294 22.67 -1.88 22.43
C THR A 294 23.38 -3.11 23.03
N SER A 295 22.77 -4.28 22.86
CA SER A 295 23.40 -5.58 22.94
C SER A 295 23.08 -6.38 21.67
N ASN A 296 23.75 -7.51 21.44
CA ASN A 296 23.53 -8.31 20.23
C ASN A 296 22.63 -9.49 20.58
N PHE A 297 21.86 -9.99 19.63
CA PHE A 297 21.35 -11.35 19.73
C PHE A 297 22.50 -12.36 19.68
N ASN A 298 22.27 -13.50 20.31
CA ASN A 298 23.22 -14.60 20.43
C ASN A 298 22.49 -15.93 20.17
N ILE A 299 23.22 -17.04 20.18
CA ILE A 299 22.68 -18.39 20.07
C ILE A 299 23.20 -19.15 21.27
N SER A 300 22.36 -19.93 21.94
CA SER A 300 22.78 -20.77 23.06
C SER A 300 23.63 -21.94 22.57
N GLY A 301 24.70 -22.30 23.29
CA GLY A 301 25.41 -23.55 23.02
C GLY A 301 24.57 -24.79 23.36
N GLY A 302 24.79 -25.89 22.66
CA GLY A 302 24.10 -27.18 22.88
C GLY A 302 22.71 -27.28 22.25
N VAL A 303 22.33 -26.34 21.40
CA VAL A 303 20.98 -26.26 20.82
C VAL A 303 20.95 -26.65 19.35
N ARG A 304 19.76 -27.08 18.91
CA ARG A 304 19.40 -27.17 17.49
C ARG A 304 18.16 -26.32 17.27
N VAL A 305 18.32 -25.18 16.59
CA VAL A 305 17.23 -24.26 16.25
C VAL A 305 16.89 -24.42 14.78
N ASP A 306 15.63 -24.67 14.44
CA ASP A 306 15.25 -24.83 13.04
C ASP A 306 15.32 -23.49 12.28
N SER A 307 14.70 -22.42 12.83
CA SER A 307 14.68 -21.12 12.16
C SER A 307 14.56 -19.93 13.11
N ILE A 308 15.34 -18.88 12.83
CA ILE A 308 15.20 -17.55 13.41
C ILE A 308 14.85 -16.58 12.28
N VAL A 309 13.70 -15.91 12.37
CA VAL A 309 13.16 -15.10 11.28
C VAL A 309 12.82 -13.69 11.75
N PHE A 310 13.24 -12.69 10.98
CA PHE A 310 12.92 -11.28 11.18
C PHE A 310 12.17 -10.76 9.95
N LYS A 311 11.00 -10.13 10.13
CA LYS A 311 10.22 -9.57 9.01
C LYS A 311 9.81 -8.12 9.23
N ASN A 312 10.14 -7.25 8.28
CA ASN A 312 9.76 -5.85 8.26
C ASN A 312 10.19 -5.11 9.53
N LEU A 313 11.46 -5.27 9.93
CA LEU A 313 12.02 -4.63 11.12
C LEU A 313 13.17 -3.71 10.73
N SER A 314 13.42 -2.70 11.56
CA SER A 314 14.64 -1.91 11.47
C SER A 314 15.62 -2.25 12.59
N PHE A 315 16.92 -2.23 12.30
CA PHE A 315 17.98 -2.50 13.26
C PHE A 315 19.05 -1.42 13.19
N SER A 316 19.53 -0.98 14.35
CA SER A 316 20.78 -0.22 14.45
C SER A 316 21.43 -0.42 15.80
N GLY A 317 22.66 0.08 15.97
CA GLY A 317 23.33 0.10 17.26
C GLY A 317 24.49 1.09 17.24
N ALA A 318 25.42 0.95 18.18
CA ALA A 318 26.66 1.71 18.12
C ALA A 318 27.56 1.17 16.99
N TYR A 319 27.75 1.98 15.94
CA TYR A 319 28.48 1.68 14.70
C TYR A 319 29.85 1.00 14.91
N ASP A 320 30.53 1.33 16.01
CA ASP A 320 31.90 0.89 16.29
C ASP A 320 31.99 -0.40 17.13
N SER A 321 30.85 -0.91 17.64
CA SER A 321 30.89 -2.00 18.62
C SER A 321 29.71 -2.99 18.59
N ARG A 322 28.65 -2.73 17.81
CA ARG A 322 27.41 -3.52 17.87
C ARG A 322 27.07 -4.28 16.60
N TYR A 323 26.22 -5.29 16.77
CA TYR A 323 25.82 -6.25 15.76
C TYR A 323 24.36 -6.65 15.98
N VAL A 324 23.71 -7.19 14.94
CA VAL A 324 22.46 -7.93 15.16
C VAL A 324 22.79 -9.26 15.83
N PHE A 325 23.73 -10.03 15.28
CA PHE A 325 24.22 -11.29 15.86
C PHE A 325 25.70 -11.24 16.20
N ASN A 326 26.04 -11.73 17.39
CA ASN A 326 27.44 -11.81 17.82
C ASN A 326 27.79 -13.03 18.73
N PRO A 327 27.27 -14.24 18.46
CA PRO A 327 27.49 -15.39 19.33
C PRO A 327 28.97 -15.79 19.43
N SER A 328 29.34 -16.35 20.58
CA SER A 328 30.70 -16.75 20.92
C SER A 328 30.69 -17.92 21.90
N GLU A 329 30.13 -19.05 21.47
CA GLU A 329 29.79 -20.18 22.37
C GLU A 329 30.92 -21.22 22.49
N SER A 330 31.01 -21.81 23.69
CA SER A 330 31.98 -22.89 24.00
C SER A 330 31.40 -24.30 23.88
N THR A 331 30.12 -24.41 23.51
CA THR A 331 29.44 -25.68 23.23
C THR A 331 28.88 -25.61 21.82
N PRO A 332 28.93 -26.71 21.03
CA PRO A 332 28.45 -26.68 19.66
C PRO A 332 26.98 -26.27 19.54
N PHE A 333 26.62 -25.59 18.45
CA PHE A 333 25.23 -25.27 18.12
C PHE A 333 24.95 -25.49 16.63
N ASP A 334 23.69 -25.70 16.30
CA ASP A 334 23.22 -25.84 14.92
C ASP A 334 21.95 -25.00 14.70
N VAL A 335 21.94 -24.17 13.67
CA VAL A 335 20.80 -23.34 13.28
C VAL A 335 20.47 -23.61 11.83
N GLY A 336 19.26 -24.12 11.56
CA GLY A 336 18.79 -24.40 10.20
C GLY A 336 18.72 -23.14 9.33
N LYS A 337 18.17 -22.04 9.84
CA LYS A 337 18.10 -20.79 9.08
C LYS A 337 18.08 -19.54 9.96
N ILE A 338 18.83 -18.52 9.54
CA ILE A 338 18.61 -17.13 9.94
C ILE A 338 18.11 -16.37 8.71
N HIS A 339 16.95 -15.72 8.82
CA HIS A 339 16.30 -15.06 7.69
C HIS A 339 15.82 -13.66 8.03
N PHE A 340 16.17 -12.70 7.19
CA PHE A 340 15.66 -11.33 7.20
C PHE A 340 14.81 -11.11 5.95
N GLU A 341 13.59 -10.63 6.13
CA GLU A 341 12.63 -10.30 5.07
C GLU A 341 12.18 -8.85 5.22
N GLY A 342 12.36 -8.00 4.23
CA GLY A 342 11.82 -6.63 4.30
C GLY A 342 12.51 -5.72 5.33
N CYS A 343 13.69 -6.11 5.83
CA CYS A 343 14.33 -5.43 6.97
C CYS A 343 15.23 -4.26 6.53
N ARG A 344 15.36 -3.25 7.40
CA ARG A 344 16.31 -2.14 7.26
C ARG A 344 17.39 -2.24 8.32
N ILE A 345 18.65 -2.40 7.95
CA ILE A 345 19.74 -2.64 8.90
C ILE A 345 20.82 -1.59 8.67
N SER A 346 21.14 -0.79 9.69
CA SER A 346 22.08 0.31 9.53
C SER A 346 22.96 0.56 10.75
N ASN A 347 24.08 1.26 10.58
CA ASN A 347 24.91 1.79 11.66
C ASN A 347 25.39 0.71 12.64
N LEU A 348 25.96 -0.37 12.11
CA LEU A 348 26.48 -1.48 12.91
C LEU A 348 27.93 -1.81 12.54
N ARG A 349 28.65 -2.40 13.49
CA ARG A 349 30.01 -2.88 13.22
C ARG A 349 30.03 -4.08 12.28
N GLY A 350 29.00 -4.89 12.35
CA GLY A 350 28.69 -5.99 11.44
C GLY A 350 27.23 -6.39 11.62
N VAL A 351 26.58 -6.94 10.59
CA VAL A 351 25.20 -7.42 10.78
C VAL A 351 25.22 -8.70 11.60
N ALA A 352 25.97 -9.72 11.14
CA ALA A 352 26.12 -10.97 11.85
C ALA A 352 27.58 -11.42 11.89
N ARG A 353 28.15 -11.50 13.10
CA ARG A 353 29.48 -12.06 13.35
C ARG A 353 29.37 -13.33 14.20
N PHE A 354 29.65 -14.47 13.60
CA PHE A 354 29.68 -15.76 14.27
C PHE A 354 31.12 -16.11 14.64
N ARG A 355 31.35 -16.44 15.92
CA ARG A 355 32.66 -16.88 16.43
C ARG A 355 32.46 -17.85 17.59
N GLY A 356 33.55 -18.37 18.14
CA GLY A 356 33.53 -19.19 19.33
C GLY A 356 34.71 -20.17 19.38
N PRO A 357 35.02 -20.72 20.56
CA PRO A 357 35.97 -21.83 20.68
C PRO A 357 35.39 -23.19 20.28
N ALA A 358 34.06 -23.33 20.14
CA ALA A 358 33.42 -24.55 19.67
C ALA A 358 32.82 -24.40 18.24
N PRO A 359 32.66 -25.51 17.49
CA PRO A 359 32.01 -25.50 16.19
C PRO A 359 30.57 -24.99 16.27
N GLY A 360 30.13 -24.24 15.27
CA GLY A 360 28.77 -23.73 15.21
C GLY A 360 28.32 -23.64 13.77
N MET A 361 27.16 -24.19 13.44
CA MET A 361 26.68 -24.21 12.06
C MET A 361 25.44 -23.36 11.90
N ILE A 362 25.47 -22.45 10.93
CA ILE A 362 24.29 -21.79 10.39
C ILE A 362 24.09 -22.38 9.00
N GLN A 363 23.13 -23.28 8.84
CA GLN A 363 22.93 -24.00 7.58
C GLN A 363 22.57 -23.02 6.46
N LYS A 364 21.72 -22.02 6.73
CA LYS A 364 21.37 -20.96 5.79
C LYS A 364 21.28 -19.58 6.45
N PHE A 365 21.97 -18.60 5.87
CA PHE A 365 21.75 -17.18 6.13
C PHE A 365 21.08 -16.54 4.91
N SER A 366 20.00 -15.79 5.12
CA SER A 366 19.29 -15.17 3.99
C SER A 366 18.77 -13.78 4.29
N MET A 367 18.86 -12.91 3.29
CA MET A 367 18.29 -11.57 3.28
C MET A 367 17.51 -11.39 1.99
N ASN A 368 16.22 -11.09 2.11
CA ASN A 368 15.35 -10.83 0.98
C ASN A 368 14.58 -9.52 1.19
N ASN A 369 14.48 -8.71 0.14
CA ASN A 369 13.79 -7.42 0.22
C ASN A 369 14.36 -6.50 1.31
N CYS A 370 15.67 -6.59 1.59
CA CYS A 370 16.31 -5.83 2.66
C CYS A 370 17.03 -4.59 2.13
N VAL A 371 17.25 -3.63 3.03
CA VAL A 371 18.16 -2.50 2.82
C VAL A 371 19.19 -2.54 3.94
N VAL A 372 20.47 -2.72 3.58
CA VAL A 372 21.59 -2.79 4.53
C VAL A 372 22.57 -1.68 4.20
N ASP A 373 22.94 -0.92 5.23
CA ASP A 373 23.68 0.33 5.08
C ASP A 373 24.68 0.54 6.22
N SER A 374 25.79 1.23 5.98
CA SER A 374 26.70 1.71 7.02
C SER A 374 27.12 0.58 7.95
N ILE A 375 27.80 -0.40 7.37
CA ILE A 375 28.32 -1.59 8.06
C ILE A 375 29.84 -1.52 8.11
N ARG A 376 30.41 -1.59 9.32
CA ARG A 376 31.86 -1.42 9.55
C ARG A 376 32.64 -2.73 9.38
N ASP A 377 33.52 -3.04 10.33
CA ASP A 377 34.63 -4.00 10.20
C ASP A 377 34.24 -5.47 9.98
N TYR A 378 33.02 -5.87 10.32
CA TYR A 378 32.61 -7.27 10.39
C TYR A 378 31.47 -7.64 9.46
N ALA A 379 31.31 -6.86 8.40
CA ALA A 379 30.59 -7.24 7.20
C ALA A 379 29.08 -7.54 7.39
N VAL A 380 28.43 -7.95 6.31
CA VAL A 380 27.04 -8.44 6.36
C VAL A 380 27.02 -9.82 7.02
N VAL A 381 27.94 -10.70 6.62
CA VAL A 381 28.17 -12.00 7.28
C VAL A 381 29.65 -12.16 7.54
N CYS A 382 30.00 -12.52 8.77
CA CYS A 382 31.36 -12.79 9.18
C CYS A 382 31.45 -14.06 10.03
N THR A 383 32.25 -15.03 9.60
CA THR A 383 32.80 -16.07 10.49
C THR A 383 34.27 -15.74 10.78
N ASP A 384 34.61 -15.57 12.06
CA ASP A 384 35.90 -14.99 12.45
C ASP A 384 36.76 -15.92 13.30
N THR A 385 36.60 -17.24 13.13
CA THR A 385 37.41 -18.24 13.82
C THR A 385 37.64 -19.47 12.95
N ASP A 386 38.76 -20.16 13.16
CA ASP A 386 39.10 -21.44 12.50
C ASP A 386 38.51 -22.66 13.23
N ASN A 387 37.71 -22.45 14.29
CA ASN A 387 37.21 -23.52 15.17
C ASN A 387 35.92 -24.20 14.66
N GLY A 388 35.67 -24.18 13.34
CA GLY A 388 34.49 -24.82 12.76
C GLY A 388 33.19 -24.03 12.90
N VAL A 389 33.25 -22.72 13.12
CA VAL A 389 32.06 -21.85 13.06
C VAL A 389 31.82 -21.43 11.61
N ALA A 390 30.76 -21.94 10.99
CA ALA A 390 30.53 -21.84 9.56
C ALA A 390 29.11 -21.35 9.23
N VAL A 391 28.99 -20.76 8.04
CA VAL A 391 27.71 -20.48 7.39
C VAL A 391 27.70 -21.27 6.09
N GLY A 392 26.72 -22.18 5.94
CA GLY A 392 26.57 -23.04 4.77
C GLY A 392 26.16 -22.23 3.55
N ASP A 393 24.86 -21.99 3.40
CA ASP A 393 24.29 -21.24 2.28
C ASP A 393 24.09 -19.76 2.64
N ILE A 394 24.55 -18.85 1.78
CA ILE A 394 24.33 -17.41 1.91
C ILE A 394 23.49 -16.94 0.72
N LEU A 395 22.27 -16.48 0.96
CA LEU A 395 21.32 -16.04 -0.06
C LEU A 395 20.93 -14.58 0.15
N LEU A 396 21.41 -13.70 -0.72
CA LEU A 396 21.12 -12.27 -0.70
C LEU A 396 20.31 -11.93 -1.95
N THR A 397 19.02 -11.64 -1.78
CA THR A 397 18.09 -11.46 -2.90
C THR A 397 17.28 -10.19 -2.79
N ASN A 398 16.93 -9.58 -3.93
CA ASN A 398 16.00 -8.44 -3.97
C ASN A 398 16.38 -7.33 -2.98
N SER A 399 17.68 -7.08 -2.79
CA SER A 399 18.17 -6.29 -1.65
C SER A 399 19.18 -5.24 -2.07
N THR A 400 19.25 -4.18 -1.28
CA THR A 400 20.20 -3.09 -1.46
C THR A 400 21.24 -3.13 -0.36
N PHE A 401 22.52 -3.10 -0.75
CA PHE A 401 23.65 -3.02 0.16
C PHE A 401 24.44 -1.77 -0.17
N SER A 402 24.53 -0.86 0.80
CA SER A 402 25.28 0.38 0.67
C SER A 402 26.30 0.56 1.79
N ARG A 403 27.41 1.27 1.54
CA ARG A 403 28.38 1.69 2.56
C ARG A 403 28.75 0.54 3.52
N CYS A 404 29.18 -0.58 2.94
CA CYS A 404 29.62 -1.74 3.70
C CYS A 404 31.14 -1.86 3.56
N ARG A 405 31.88 -1.68 4.66
CA ARG A 405 33.36 -1.71 4.62
C ARG A 405 33.90 -3.07 4.20
N TYR A 406 33.23 -4.14 4.62
CA TYR A 406 33.37 -5.49 4.09
C TYR A 406 32.00 -6.04 3.73
N PHE A 407 31.93 -7.01 2.81
CA PHE A 407 30.66 -7.63 2.43
C PHE A 407 30.47 -9.02 3.04
N LEU A 408 31.32 -9.97 2.68
CA LEU A 408 31.29 -11.34 3.23
C LEU A 408 32.67 -11.77 3.69
N ILE A 409 32.76 -12.29 4.91
CA ILE A 409 33.99 -12.80 5.51
C ILE A 409 33.74 -14.22 6.02
N SER A 410 34.63 -15.15 5.66
CA SER A 410 34.62 -16.47 6.25
C SER A 410 36.02 -17.00 6.53
N ARG A 411 36.15 -17.74 7.63
CA ARG A 411 37.32 -18.58 7.94
C ARG A 411 37.04 -20.08 7.72
N MET A 412 35.82 -20.41 7.35
CA MET A 412 35.37 -21.76 7.03
C MET A 412 34.84 -21.84 5.60
N GLN A 413 34.77 -23.05 5.05
CA GLN A 413 34.11 -23.27 3.78
C GLN A 413 32.61 -22.94 3.87
N SER A 414 32.05 -22.44 2.78
CA SER A 414 30.60 -22.30 2.61
C SER A 414 30.10 -23.27 1.54
N ASN A 415 28.81 -23.60 1.58
CA ASN A 415 28.16 -24.43 0.58
C ASN A 415 27.90 -23.61 -0.68
N SER A 416 27.14 -22.53 -0.58
CA SER A 416 26.79 -21.68 -1.73
C SER A 416 26.70 -20.21 -1.33
N VAL A 417 26.97 -19.33 -2.29
CA VAL A 417 26.68 -17.90 -2.18
C VAL A 417 25.90 -17.46 -3.41
N VAL A 418 24.74 -16.88 -3.20
CA VAL A 418 23.87 -16.35 -4.25
C VAL A 418 23.56 -14.89 -3.96
N ILE A 419 23.89 -14.03 -4.93
CA ILE A 419 23.56 -12.61 -4.93
C ILE A 419 22.71 -12.37 -6.17
N ASP A 420 21.41 -12.19 -5.99
CA ASP A 420 20.47 -12.11 -7.09
C ASP A 420 19.51 -10.93 -6.94
N HIS A 421 19.26 -10.19 -8.02
CA HIS A 421 18.41 -8.99 -7.97
C HIS A 421 18.85 -8.00 -6.88
N CYS A 422 20.15 -7.73 -6.79
CA CYS A 422 20.69 -6.82 -5.77
C CYS A 422 21.19 -5.49 -6.37
N THR A 423 21.11 -4.43 -5.57
CA THR A 423 21.82 -3.17 -5.83
C THR A 423 22.96 -3.05 -4.83
N LEU A 424 24.20 -3.06 -5.31
CA LEU A 424 25.41 -2.91 -4.50
C LEU A 424 26.03 -1.54 -4.80
N SER A 425 26.20 -0.68 -3.80
CA SER A 425 26.78 0.65 -3.97
C SER A 425 27.72 0.95 -2.83
N GLU A 426 28.95 1.41 -3.07
CA GLU A 426 29.90 1.63 -1.97
C GLU A 426 30.15 0.33 -1.16
N VAL A 427 30.38 -0.77 -1.88
CA VAL A 427 30.65 -2.10 -1.31
C VAL A 427 31.74 -2.82 -2.12
N PRO A 428 32.81 -3.34 -1.50
CA PRO A 428 33.25 -3.07 -0.13
C PRO A 428 33.83 -1.64 -0.02
N ALA A 429 34.48 -1.29 1.08
CA ALA A 429 35.32 -0.09 1.10
C ALA A 429 36.57 -0.24 0.21
N LYS A 430 37.09 0.89 -0.24
CA LYS A 430 38.35 0.96 -0.98
C LYS A 430 39.46 0.22 -0.23
N ASP A 431 40.31 -0.47 -0.98
CA ASP A 431 41.43 -1.31 -0.50
C ASP A 431 41.00 -2.52 0.38
N GLN A 432 39.70 -2.71 0.60
CA GLN A 432 39.14 -3.87 1.29
C GLN A 432 38.79 -5.00 0.32
N ILE A 433 38.23 -6.07 0.89
CA ILE A 433 38.04 -7.36 0.22
C ILE A 433 36.56 -7.71 0.23
N MET A 434 35.98 -7.95 -0.95
CA MET A 434 34.55 -8.23 -1.11
C MET A 434 34.18 -9.62 -0.56
N PHE A 435 34.83 -10.67 -1.08
CA PHE A 435 34.61 -12.06 -0.75
C PHE A 435 35.82 -12.62 -0.01
N ARG A 436 35.78 -12.51 1.32
CA ARG A 436 36.96 -12.75 2.15
C ARG A 436 36.95 -14.16 2.76
N TRP A 437 37.12 -15.19 1.95
CA TRP A 437 37.36 -16.57 2.43
C TRP A 437 38.84 -16.78 2.70
N ARG A 438 39.21 -16.83 3.98
CA ARG A 438 40.62 -16.80 4.45
C ARG A 438 40.96 -17.90 5.45
N GLY A 439 40.20 -18.99 5.42
CA GLY A 439 40.50 -20.19 6.19
C GLY A 439 41.81 -20.84 5.76
N SER A 440 42.23 -21.85 6.52
CA SER A 440 43.31 -22.76 6.10
C SER A 440 42.96 -23.51 4.80
N ALA A 441 43.93 -24.20 4.20
CA ALA A 441 43.69 -25.00 3.00
C ALA A 441 42.52 -25.99 3.23
N GLY A 442 41.55 -26.01 2.31
CA GLY A 442 40.30 -26.76 2.45
C GLY A 442 39.14 -25.99 3.10
N ASN A 443 39.39 -24.81 3.70
CA ASN A 443 38.40 -23.97 4.37
C ASN A 443 38.27 -22.56 3.74
N ALA A 444 38.74 -22.39 2.49
CA ALA A 444 38.85 -21.09 1.82
C ALA A 444 38.00 -20.96 0.55
N ASP A 445 37.03 -21.86 0.34
CA ASP A 445 36.22 -21.96 -0.88
C ASP A 445 34.70 -21.95 -0.62
N ILE A 446 33.93 -21.83 -1.70
CA ILE A 446 32.48 -22.03 -1.74
C ILE A 446 32.20 -23.25 -2.64
N THR A 447 31.81 -24.39 -2.06
CA THR A 447 31.83 -25.71 -2.73
C THR A 447 30.88 -25.81 -3.92
N ASN A 448 29.68 -25.26 -3.81
CA ASN A 448 28.66 -25.22 -4.86
C ASN A 448 28.66 -23.88 -5.61
N GLY A 449 29.71 -23.09 -5.43
CA GLY A 449 29.97 -21.89 -6.21
C GLY A 449 29.37 -20.59 -5.68
N LEU A 450 29.86 -19.50 -6.27
CA LEU A 450 29.39 -18.13 -6.12
C LEU A 450 28.59 -17.74 -7.36
N THR A 451 27.31 -17.42 -7.20
CA THR A 451 26.44 -16.93 -8.27
C THR A 451 26.10 -15.46 -8.02
N ILE A 452 26.31 -14.62 -9.04
CA ILE A 452 25.89 -13.22 -9.05
C ILE A 452 25.01 -13.01 -10.29
N SER A 453 23.73 -12.70 -10.06
CA SER A 453 22.77 -12.50 -11.14
C SER A 453 21.89 -11.28 -10.99
N ASN A 454 21.45 -10.70 -12.11
CA ASN A 454 20.47 -9.60 -12.15
C ASN A 454 20.84 -8.44 -11.21
N THR A 455 22.13 -8.13 -11.09
CA THR A 455 22.68 -7.28 -10.03
C THR A 455 23.40 -6.09 -10.62
N ILE A 456 23.25 -4.92 -9.99
CA ILE A 456 23.95 -3.69 -10.37
C ILE A 456 24.96 -3.37 -9.28
N TRP A 457 26.21 -3.11 -9.66
CA TRP A 457 27.32 -2.87 -8.74
C TRP A 457 28.06 -1.56 -9.04
N GLY A 458 27.92 -0.60 -8.13
CA GLY A 458 28.63 0.67 -8.12
C GLY A 458 30.06 0.55 -7.57
N HIS A 459 30.71 1.70 -7.37
CA HIS A 459 32.09 1.77 -6.92
C HIS A 459 32.26 1.36 -5.45
N ALA A 460 33.50 1.16 -5.00
CA ALA A 460 33.82 0.90 -3.59
C ALA A 460 33.55 2.12 -2.70
N TRP A 461 33.31 1.91 -1.41
CA TRP A 461 33.15 3.01 -0.45
C TRP A 461 34.48 3.75 -0.24
N ASP A 462 34.52 5.02 -0.60
CA ASP A 462 35.66 5.90 -0.39
C ASP A 462 35.46 6.71 0.88
N GLU A 463 35.65 6.06 2.03
CA GLU A 463 35.44 6.66 3.37
C GLU A 463 36.23 7.97 3.58
N ALA A 464 37.35 8.14 2.87
CA ALA A 464 38.23 9.30 2.96
C ALA A 464 37.95 10.38 1.90
N ASN A 465 36.98 10.17 1.00
CA ASN A 465 36.73 11.04 -0.16
C ASN A 465 37.99 11.35 -0.98
N SER A 466 38.82 10.33 -1.20
CA SER A 466 40.07 10.40 -1.95
C SER A 466 39.90 10.46 -3.47
N GLY A 467 38.71 10.19 -4.00
CA GLY A 467 38.41 10.11 -5.44
C GLY A 467 38.91 8.81 -6.09
N THR A 468 39.10 7.75 -5.30
CA THR A 468 39.62 6.46 -5.79
C THR A 468 38.81 5.30 -5.23
N TYR A 469 38.62 4.25 -6.03
CA TYR A 469 37.58 3.25 -5.77
C TYR A 469 38.01 1.79 -5.94
N ALA A 470 39.32 1.52 -6.07
CA ALA A 470 39.79 0.15 -6.26
C ALA A 470 39.62 -0.69 -4.98
N PHE A 471 39.19 -1.93 -5.15
CA PHE A 471 39.07 -2.92 -4.08
C PHE A 471 39.43 -4.31 -4.57
N LYS A 472 39.65 -5.27 -3.67
CA LYS A 472 39.98 -6.66 -4.02
C LYS A 472 38.71 -7.50 -4.02
N ALA A 473 38.50 -8.34 -5.03
CA ALA A 473 37.40 -9.30 -4.97
C ALA A 473 37.66 -10.39 -3.91
N HIS A 474 38.90 -10.85 -3.78
CA HIS A 474 39.30 -11.94 -2.87
C HIS A 474 40.71 -11.70 -2.29
N ASN A 475 41.14 -12.51 -1.31
CA ASN A 475 42.44 -12.32 -0.62
C ASN A 475 43.65 -12.86 -1.43
N GLY A 476 43.44 -13.43 -2.62
CA GLY A 476 44.47 -14.18 -3.35
C GLY A 476 44.83 -15.52 -2.70
N GLY A 477 45.85 -16.19 -3.25
CA GLY A 477 46.34 -17.47 -2.74
C GLY A 477 45.29 -18.58 -2.84
N VAL A 478 45.00 -19.25 -1.71
CA VAL A 478 44.00 -20.33 -1.63
C VAL A 478 42.55 -19.82 -1.61
N SER A 479 42.34 -18.51 -1.47
CA SER A 479 41.01 -17.89 -1.38
C SER A 479 40.24 -18.05 -2.68
N LEU A 480 39.14 -18.81 -2.64
CA LEU A 480 38.25 -19.12 -3.76
C LEU A 480 38.91 -19.88 -4.92
N ALA A 481 40.07 -20.51 -4.69
CA ALA A 481 40.84 -21.17 -5.74
C ALA A 481 40.11 -22.33 -6.43
N ALA A 482 39.20 -23.01 -5.72
CA ALA A 482 38.38 -24.11 -6.24
C ALA A 482 36.90 -23.71 -6.40
N THR A 483 36.57 -22.43 -6.25
CA THR A 483 35.19 -21.95 -6.29
C THR A 483 34.75 -21.72 -7.74
N THR A 484 33.64 -22.35 -8.15
CA THR A 484 33.01 -22.03 -9.44
C THR A 484 32.29 -20.68 -9.33
N ILE A 485 32.58 -19.76 -10.25
CA ILE A 485 31.98 -18.42 -10.28
C ILE A 485 31.03 -18.35 -11.49
N SER A 486 29.78 -17.96 -11.24
CA SER A 486 28.75 -17.74 -12.26
C SER A 486 28.28 -16.28 -12.21
N VAL A 487 28.39 -15.57 -13.32
CA VAL A 487 27.99 -14.17 -13.46
C VAL A 487 27.02 -14.04 -14.63
N VAL A 488 25.80 -13.57 -14.37
CA VAL A 488 24.73 -13.47 -15.39
C VAL A 488 23.97 -12.16 -15.22
N ASN A 489 23.79 -11.38 -16.29
CA ASN A 489 23.02 -10.13 -16.23
C ASN A 489 23.50 -9.19 -15.10
N VAL A 490 24.78 -8.83 -15.13
CA VAL A 490 25.41 -7.93 -14.15
C VAL A 490 25.85 -6.65 -14.83
N TYR A 491 25.57 -5.52 -14.20
CA TYR A 491 26.01 -4.19 -14.65
C TYR A 491 26.92 -3.56 -13.60
N THR A 492 28.00 -2.95 -14.06
CA THR A 492 28.91 -2.17 -13.23
C THR A 492 29.03 -0.76 -13.78
N THR A 493 29.08 0.23 -12.89
CA THR A 493 29.22 1.64 -13.28
C THR A 493 30.66 1.97 -13.68
N SER A 494 30.89 3.11 -14.32
CA SER A 494 32.22 3.50 -14.81
C SER A 494 33.28 3.70 -13.74
N LEU A 495 32.88 3.84 -12.48
CA LEU A 495 33.77 3.98 -11.32
C LEU A 495 33.94 2.66 -10.54
N PHE A 496 33.36 1.55 -11.03
CA PHE A 496 33.66 0.22 -10.51
C PHE A 496 35.06 -0.21 -10.92
N LEU A 497 35.95 -0.51 -9.96
CA LEU A 497 37.31 -0.97 -10.24
C LEU A 497 37.76 -2.05 -9.26
N PHE A 498 38.37 -3.10 -9.79
CA PHE A 498 39.18 -4.02 -9.00
C PHE A 498 40.63 -3.53 -8.87
N ALA A 499 41.28 -3.90 -7.77
CA ALA A 499 42.72 -3.85 -7.64
C ALA A 499 43.34 -4.95 -8.51
N ALA A 500 44.40 -4.58 -9.25
CA ALA A 500 45.06 -5.47 -10.20
C ALA A 500 45.54 -6.77 -9.54
N GLY A 501 45.21 -7.92 -10.16
CA GLY A 501 45.59 -9.26 -9.68
C GLY A 501 44.67 -9.82 -8.59
N ASN A 502 43.57 -9.14 -8.28
CA ASN A 502 42.54 -9.60 -7.33
C ASN A 502 41.12 -9.48 -7.92
N GLU A 503 40.99 -9.57 -9.24
CA GLU A 503 39.73 -9.53 -9.97
C GLU A 503 38.88 -10.79 -9.72
N LEU A 504 37.55 -10.66 -9.83
CA LEU A 504 36.65 -11.81 -9.89
C LEU A 504 36.35 -12.15 -11.36
N ALA A 505 36.57 -13.40 -11.75
CA ALA A 505 36.32 -13.84 -13.12
C ALA A 505 34.85 -13.59 -13.54
N GLY A 506 34.66 -13.09 -14.76
CA GLY A 506 33.34 -12.91 -15.38
C GLY A 506 32.60 -11.61 -15.02
N ILE A 507 33.06 -10.83 -14.04
CA ILE A 507 32.44 -9.54 -13.71
C ILE A 507 32.81 -8.51 -14.80
N PRO A 508 31.83 -7.88 -15.47
CA PRO A 508 32.13 -6.80 -16.40
C PRO A 508 32.62 -5.57 -15.63
N VAL A 509 33.52 -4.79 -16.23
CA VAL A 509 34.06 -3.56 -15.63
C VAL A 509 33.61 -2.37 -16.48
N GLY A 510 32.75 -1.51 -15.90
CA GLY A 510 32.25 -0.30 -16.55
C GLY A 510 31.39 -0.57 -17.79
N ASN A 511 30.62 -1.67 -17.83
CA ASN A 511 29.71 -1.94 -18.96
C ASN A 511 28.49 -1.00 -18.98
N TYR A 512 28.27 -0.24 -17.91
CA TYR A 512 27.51 1.02 -17.96
C TYR A 512 28.51 2.19 -17.93
N ALA A 513 28.47 3.04 -18.96
CA ALA A 513 29.45 4.11 -19.16
C ALA A 513 29.32 5.28 -18.17
N GLY A 514 28.16 5.44 -17.53
CA GLY A 514 27.92 6.48 -16.52
C GLY A 514 28.39 6.09 -15.12
N THR A 515 28.47 7.08 -14.24
CA THR A 515 28.70 6.89 -12.80
C THR A 515 27.41 6.44 -12.11
N GLY A 516 27.50 6.05 -10.83
CA GLY A 516 26.29 5.79 -10.03
C GLY A 516 25.36 7.02 -9.91
N ALA A 517 25.90 8.24 -9.90
CA ALA A 517 25.10 9.48 -9.87
C ALA A 517 24.45 9.84 -11.21
N ASP A 518 24.91 9.25 -12.31
CA ASP A 518 24.25 9.32 -13.61
C ASP A 518 23.11 8.30 -13.68
N LEU A 519 23.34 7.10 -13.13
CA LEU A 519 22.37 6.00 -13.15
C LEU A 519 21.17 6.23 -12.22
N TRP A 520 21.43 6.68 -10.99
CA TRP A 520 20.46 6.74 -9.90
C TRP A 520 20.14 8.16 -9.46
N VAL A 521 18.96 8.35 -8.85
CA VAL A 521 18.47 9.67 -8.41
C VAL A 521 19.32 10.26 -7.28
N SER A 522 19.57 9.51 -6.20
CA SER A 522 20.38 9.99 -5.05
C SER A 522 21.03 8.83 -4.27
N PRO A 523 21.98 8.10 -4.88
CA PRO A 523 22.51 6.85 -4.31
C PRO A 523 23.37 7.04 -3.04
N TYR A 524 24.13 8.13 -2.94
CA TYR A 524 25.16 8.30 -1.89
C TYR A 524 24.67 9.11 -0.66
N GLY A 525 23.64 9.94 -0.83
CA GLY A 525 23.08 10.78 0.25
C GLY A 525 21.64 10.41 0.63
N GLY A 526 20.80 10.09 -0.36
CA GLY A 526 19.39 9.77 -0.13
C GLY A 526 19.08 8.27 -0.03
N MET A 527 20.05 7.39 -0.34
CA MET A 527 19.81 5.96 -0.57
C MET A 527 18.67 5.70 -1.56
N ASP A 528 18.53 6.60 -2.54
CA ASP A 528 17.53 6.51 -3.59
C ASP A 528 18.17 5.98 -4.86
N PHE A 529 17.95 4.69 -5.11
CA PHE A 529 18.46 3.98 -6.26
C PHE A 529 17.42 3.86 -7.38
N HIS A 530 16.33 4.64 -7.36
CA HIS A 530 15.47 4.74 -8.53
C HIS A 530 16.28 5.22 -9.74
N PHE A 531 15.98 4.69 -10.92
CA PHE A 531 16.71 5.02 -12.13
C PHE A 531 16.44 6.46 -12.57
N LYS A 532 17.52 7.25 -12.60
CA LYS A 532 17.56 8.57 -13.22
C LYS A 532 17.78 8.45 -14.73
N ASP A 533 18.66 7.54 -15.15
CA ASP A 533 18.84 7.21 -16.56
C ASP A 533 17.74 6.25 -17.03
N SER A 534 16.75 6.81 -17.73
CA SER A 534 15.65 6.04 -18.32
C SER A 534 16.07 5.19 -19.53
N ALA A 535 17.26 5.40 -20.09
CA ALA A 535 17.80 4.61 -21.20
C ALA A 535 18.67 3.43 -20.75
N PHE A 536 18.93 3.29 -19.44
CA PHE A 536 19.71 2.19 -18.90
C PHE A 536 19.14 0.82 -19.33
N PRO A 537 19.92 -0.04 -20.03
CA PRO A 537 19.40 -1.30 -20.57
C PRO A 537 18.83 -2.26 -19.52
N GLY A 538 19.45 -2.32 -18.34
CA GLY A 538 19.06 -3.23 -17.26
C GLY A 538 17.93 -2.71 -16.36
N LYS A 539 17.28 -1.58 -16.67
CA LYS A 539 16.33 -0.91 -15.76
C LYS A 539 15.12 -1.76 -15.32
N ASN A 540 14.75 -2.76 -16.13
CA ASN A 540 13.59 -3.62 -15.87
C ASN A 540 13.98 -4.98 -15.27
N ASP A 541 15.21 -5.46 -15.50
CA ASP A 541 15.62 -6.83 -15.17
C ASP A 541 16.74 -6.91 -14.15
N SER A 542 17.45 -5.81 -13.85
CA SER A 542 18.63 -5.80 -12.99
C SER A 542 18.45 -4.87 -11.79
N GLY A 543 19.15 -5.19 -10.70
CA GLY A 543 19.09 -4.42 -9.46
C GLY A 543 17.98 -4.89 -8.51
N ASP A 544 17.97 -4.29 -7.32
CA ASP A 544 16.89 -4.48 -6.34
C ASP A 544 15.54 -4.01 -6.93
N PRO A 545 14.52 -4.88 -6.98
CA PRO A 545 13.22 -4.58 -7.56
C PRO A 545 12.51 -3.36 -6.97
N ARG A 546 12.85 -2.98 -5.72
CA ARG A 546 12.26 -1.79 -5.07
C ARG A 546 12.46 -0.50 -5.86
N TRP A 547 13.52 -0.44 -6.65
CA TRP A 547 13.92 0.79 -7.36
C TRP A 547 13.55 0.79 -8.84
N LYS A 548 12.93 -0.28 -9.32
CA LYS A 548 12.53 -0.43 -10.72
C LYS A 548 11.26 0.40 -11.01
N PRO A 549 11.04 0.81 -12.28
CA PRO A 549 9.86 1.59 -12.69
C PRO A 549 8.52 0.89 -12.50
#